data_AF-A0A6M0SBP0-F1
#
_entry.id   AF-A0A6M0SBP0-F1
#
_cell.length_a   1.000
_cell.length_b   1.000
_cell.length_c   1.000
_cell.angle_alpha   90.00
_cell.angle_beta   90.00
_cell.angle_gamma   90.00
#
_symmetry.space_group_name_H-M   'P 1'
#
loop_
_entity.id
_entity.type
_entity.pdbx_description
1 polymer ?
#
loop_
_entity_poly.entity_id
_entity_poly.type
_entity_poly.pdbx_seq_one_letter_code
_entity_poly.pdbx_strand_id
1 'polypeptide(L)'
;MIQNCQIDQTRLEPMMDCMEIMDISELADSVPEDEWDWNIISKRAVVYSCGIICRDGDVVEHNHHPTEFDLCQRLSKEAADIMDGIYIKMADEGDHDFSPFYIVANSGSSIPEEITEDLIRSAFGGTIHYTARITVEPLDGIVSWVEDNADLDYGEDDGDKVYRQSEERYVKAWQALAKWFNETPELQAPVFVSVDERGDDDDESMVGSVFPRLVLALTNNGSLVGLFSCVVHT
;
A
#
# COMPACT_ATOMS: atom_id res chain seq x y z
N MET A 1 -1.97 -27.04 -5.84
CA MET A 1 -0.87 -26.27 -5.25
C MET A 1 -0.24 -25.44 -6.34
N ILE A 2 0.00 -24.15 -6.06
CA ILE A 2 0.73 -23.24 -6.95
C ILE A 2 2.12 -23.06 -6.36
N GLN A 3 3.15 -23.38 -7.15
CA GLN A 3 4.54 -23.41 -6.67
C GLN A 3 5.55 -22.65 -7.53
N ASN A 4 5.14 -22.13 -8.68
CA ASN A 4 6.03 -21.47 -9.64
C ASN A 4 5.51 -20.07 -9.98
N CYS A 5 5.22 -19.26 -8.96
CA CYS A 5 4.89 -17.86 -9.16
C CYS A 5 6.07 -17.16 -9.83
N GLN A 6 5.79 -16.27 -10.77
CA GLN A 6 6.81 -15.51 -11.49
C GLN A 6 6.81 -14.07 -11.01
N ILE A 7 7.93 -13.37 -11.16
CA ILE A 7 7.97 -11.92 -10.99
C ILE A 7 6.95 -11.31 -11.96
N ASP A 8 6.14 -10.39 -11.44
CA ASP A 8 5.05 -9.75 -12.15
C ASP A 8 5.17 -8.23 -12.03
N GLN A 9 5.66 -7.61 -13.10
CA GLN A 9 5.88 -6.16 -13.14
C GLN A 9 4.59 -5.38 -12.91
N THR A 10 3.44 -5.88 -13.37
CA THR A 10 2.16 -5.17 -13.22
C THR A 10 1.74 -5.06 -11.75
N ARG A 11 2.26 -5.94 -10.89
CA ARG A 11 2.04 -5.86 -9.44
C ARG A 11 3.07 -5.00 -8.71
N LEU A 12 4.21 -4.72 -9.34
CA LEU A 12 5.23 -3.80 -8.83
C LEU A 12 4.90 -2.34 -9.20
N GLU A 13 4.25 -2.12 -10.35
CA GLU A 13 3.88 -0.79 -10.88
C GLU A 13 3.31 0.17 -9.81
N PRO A 14 2.34 -0.22 -8.97
CA PRO A 14 1.80 0.69 -7.96
C PRO A 14 2.82 1.16 -6.91
N MET A 15 3.91 0.42 -6.71
CA MET A 15 4.95 0.71 -5.72
C MET A 15 6.13 1.49 -6.30
N MET A 16 6.19 1.67 -7.63
CA MET A 16 7.35 2.26 -8.30
C MET A 16 7.63 3.68 -7.82
N ASP A 17 6.59 4.49 -7.59
CA ASP A 17 6.75 5.86 -7.09
C ASP A 17 7.38 5.90 -5.69
N CYS A 18 7.24 4.82 -4.90
CA CYS A 18 7.88 4.67 -3.58
C CYS A 18 9.33 4.13 -3.66
N MET A 19 9.79 3.76 -4.86
CA MET A 19 11.12 3.19 -5.16
C MET A 19 12.00 4.13 -5.98
N GLU A 20 11.39 5.04 -6.74
CA GLU A 20 12.09 5.95 -7.64
C GLU A 20 12.31 7.32 -6.99
N ILE A 21 13.54 7.82 -7.13
CA ILE A 21 13.85 9.21 -6.76
C ILE A 21 13.10 10.13 -7.74
N MET A 22 12.25 11.03 -7.25
CA MET A 22 11.80 12.17 -8.05
C MET A 22 13.03 12.97 -8.48
N ASP A 23 13.27 13.09 -9.79
CA ASP A 23 14.51 13.52 -10.45
C ASP A 23 15.22 14.74 -9.82
N ILE A 24 15.97 14.55 -8.71
CA ILE A 24 16.88 15.53 -8.10
C ILE A 24 18.29 15.44 -8.70
N SER A 25 18.45 14.71 -9.82
CA SER A 25 19.76 14.53 -10.46
C SER A 25 20.36 15.85 -10.97
N GLU A 26 19.53 16.88 -11.15
CA GLU A 26 19.99 18.25 -11.45
C GLU A 26 20.48 19.05 -10.23
N LEU A 27 20.18 18.59 -9.00
CA LEU A 27 20.42 19.31 -7.75
C LEU A 27 21.48 18.67 -6.84
N ALA A 28 21.83 17.39 -7.08
CA ALA A 28 22.81 16.67 -6.26
C ALA A 28 24.10 16.38 -7.04
N ASP A 29 25.25 16.73 -6.45
CA ASP A 29 26.59 16.48 -7.02
C ASP A 29 26.92 14.97 -7.15
N SER A 30 26.14 14.10 -6.49
CA SER A 30 26.17 12.64 -6.62
C SER A 30 24.88 12.02 -6.11
N VAL A 31 24.29 11.08 -6.86
CA VAL A 31 23.24 10.18 -6.35
C VAL A 31 23.93 9.13 -5.47
N PRO A 32 23.58 8.98 -4.19
CA PRO A 32 24.14 7.90 -3.40
C PRO A 32 23.80 6.49 -3.97
N GLU A 33 24.59 5.49 -3.61
CA GLU A 33 24.44 4.11 -4.13
C GLU A 33 23.63 3.23 -3.16
N ASP A 34 22.94 3.81 -2.17
CA ASP A 34 22.21 3.04 -1.17
C ASP A 34 20.92 2.42 -1.77
N GLU A 35 20.53 1.29 -1.20
CA GLU A 35 19.41 0.48 -1.67
C GLU A 35 18.06 1.23 -1.58
N TRP A 36 17.96 2.21 -0.65
CA TRP A 36 16.78 3.04 -0.38
C TRP A 36 17.02 4.52 -0.61
N ASP A 37 18.06 4.87 -1.35
CA ASP A 37 18.43 6.25 -1.65
C ASP A 37 17.22 7.18 -1.87
N TRP A 38 16.89 8.03 -0.88
CA TRP A 38 15.74 8.95 -0.90
C TRP A 38 14.37 8.28 -1.15
N ASN A 39 14.20 7.03 -0.75
CA ASN A 39 13.04 6.18 -1.00
C ASN A 39 12.68 5.32 0.22
N ILE A 40 11.40 4.98 0.35
CA ILE A 40 10.92 4.16 1.47
C ILE A 40 10.84 2.69 1.13
N ILE A 41 10.72 2.34 -0.16
CA ILE A 41 10.82 0.97 -0.66
C ILE A 41 12.14 0.80 -1.41
N SER A 42 12.80 -0.31 -1.16
CA SER A 42 14.07 -0.70 -1.79
C SER A 42 13.96 -0.69 -3.31
N LYS A 43 14.94 -0.11 -4.00
CA LYS A 43 15.08 -0.16 -5.47
C LYS A 43 15.25 -1.57 -6.02
N ARG A 44 15.56 -2.53 -5.15
CA ARG A 44 15.73 -3.95 -5.49
C ARG A 44 14.44 -4.75 -5.28
N ALA A 45 13.36 -4.12 -4.82
CA ALA A 45 12.11 -4.80 -4.59
C ALA A 45 11.54 -5.38 -5.90
N VAL A 46 11.09 -6.63 -5.83
CA VAL A 46 10.32 -7.30 -6.88
C VAL A 46 9.05 -7.88 -6.27
N VAL A 47 7.99 -7.97 -7.06
CA VAL A 47 6.72 -8.55 -6.65
C VAL A 47 6.42 -9.76 -7.51
N TYR A 48 6.09 -10.88 -6.88
CA TYR A 48 5.64 -12.09 -7.56
C TYR A 48 4.14 -12.08 -7.83
N SER A 49 3.69 -12.90 -8.77
CA SER A 49 2.26 -13.04 -9.13
C SER A 49 1.36 -13.48 -7.96
N CYS A 50 1.92 -14.08 -6.90
CA CYS A 50 1.21 -14.40 -5.66
C CYS A 50 1.17 -13.26 -4.64
N GLY A 51 1.81 -12.12 -4.91
CA GLY A 51 1.89 -11.04 -3.94
C GLY A 51 3.21 -10.89 -3.22
N ILE A 52 4.00 -11.96 -3.09
CA ILE A 52 5.23 -11.93 -2.31
C ILE A 52 6.14 -10.81 -2.83
N ILE A 53 6.56 -9.96 -1.90
CA ILE A 53 7.50 -8.87 -2.10
C ILE A 53 8.82 -9.28 -1.46
N CYS A 54 9.92 -9.17 -2.20
CA CYS A 54 11.26 -9.44 -1.70
C CYS A 54 12.29 -8.67 -2.55
N ARG A 55 13.58 -8.84 -2.28
CA ARG A 55 14.62 -8.33 -3.19
C ARG A 55 14.77 -9.25 -4.39
N ASP A 56 15.20 -8.70 -5.52
CA ASP A 56 15.61 -9.52 -6.65
C ASP A 56 16.76 -10.47 -6.24
N GLY A 57 16.60 -11.74 -6.59
CA GLY A 57 17.49 -12.84 -6.23
C GLY A 57 17.22 -13.53 -4.89
N ASP A 58 16.29 -13.04 -4.06
CA ASP A 58 15.91 -13.72 -2.82
C ASP A 58 15.23 -15.07 -3.10
N VAL A 59 15.53 -16.06 -2.25
CA VAL A 59 14.87 -17.38 -2.30
C VAL A 59 13.61 -17.33 -1.44
N VAL A 60 12.45 -17.40 -2.10
CA VAL A 60 11.14 -17.35 -1.46
C VAL A 60 10.36 -18.65 -1.68
N GLU A 61 9.56 -19.05 -0.69
CA GLU A 61 8.65 -20.17 -0.84
C GLU A 61 7.36 -19.71 -1.52
N HIS A 62 7.03 -20.37 -2.63
CA HIS A 62 5.72 -20.27 -3.27
C HIS A 62 5.01 -21.60 -3.06
N ASN A 63 4.09 -21.67 -2.10
CA ASN A 63 3.38 -22.90 -1.80
C ASN A 63 1.92 -22.58 -1.47
N HIS A 64 1.19 -22.12 -2.49
CA HIS A 64 -0.14 -21.55 -2.28
C HIS A 64 -1.24 -22.55 -2.63
N HIS A 65 -2.32 -22.53 -1.83
CA HIS A 65 -3.53 -23.28 -2.18
C HIS A 65 -4.27 -22.55 -3.32
N PRO A 66 -4.66 -23.23 -4.42
CA PRO A 66 -5.27 -22.56 -5.58
C PRO A 66 -6.51 -21.74 -5.24
N THR A 67 -7.39 -22.24 -4.38
CA THR A 67 -8.60 -21.51 -3.99
C THR A 67 -8.31 -20.25 -3.18
N GLU A 68 -7.22 -20.24 -2.41
CA GLU A 68 -6.81 -19.07 -1.64
C GLU A 68 -6.22 -18.01 -2.57
N PHE A 69 -5.46 -18.44 -3.56
CA PHE A 69 -4.93 -17.58 -4.60
C PHE A 69 -6.06 -16.89 -5.37
N ASP A 70 -7.03 -17.66 -5.86
CA ASP A 70 -8.21 -17.14 -6.58
C ASP A 70 -9.04 -16.20 -5.68
N LEU A 71 -9.16 -16.52 -4.38
CA LEU A 71 -9.85 -15.69 -3.39
C LEU A 71 -9.18 -14.32 -3.26
N CYS A 72 -7.86 -14.30 -3.06
CA CYS A 72 -7.10 -13.06 -2.91
C CYS A 72 -7.21 -12.15 -4.14
N GLN A 73 -7.11 -12.74 -5.34
CA GLN A 73 -7.27 -12.00 -6.60
C GLN A 73 -8.66 -11.39 -6.72
N ARG A 74 -9.70 -12.17 -6.41
CA ARG A 74 -11.08 -11.70 -6.48
C ARG A 74 -11.32 -10.57 -5.48
N LEU A 75 -10.98 -10.77 -4.21
CA LEU A 75 -11.26 -9.82 -3.13
C LEU A 75 -10.49 -8.49 -3.30
N SER A 76 -9.21 -8.54 -3.65
CA SER A 76 -8.43 -7.31 -3.92
C SER A 76 -8.99 -6.52 -5.10
N LYS A 77 -9.47 -7.22 -6.14
CA LYS A 77 -10.15 -6.59 -7.26
C LYS A 77 -11.50 -5.98 -6.86
N GLU A 78 -12.32 -6.70 -6.10
CA GLU A 78 -13.61 -6.19 -5.61
C GLU A 78 -13.41 -4.90 -4.78
N ALA A 79 -12.40 -4.87 -3.90
CA ALA A 79 -12.02 -3.66 -3.17
C ALA A 79 -11.62 -2.51 -4.09
N ALA A 80 -10.84 -2.79 -5.14
CA ALA A 80 -10.35 -1.77 -6.06
C ALA A 80 -11.48 -1.20 -6.92
N ASP A 81 -12.41 -2.06 -7.35
CA ASP A 81 -13.59 -1.65 -8.12
C ASP A 81 -14.51 -0.70 -7.30
N ILE A 82 -14.50 -0.76 -5.95
CA ILE A 82 -15.21 0.21 -5.09
C ILE A 82 -14.54 1.59 -5.11
N MET A 83 -13.20 1.61 -5.19
CA MET A 83 -12.38 2.83 -5.18
C MET A 83 -12.04 3.32 -6.59
N ASP A 84 -12.69 2.80 -7.64
CA ASP A 84 -12.39 3.17 -9.03
C ASP A 84 -12.58 4.68 -9.28
N GLY A 85 -11.49 5.31 -9.73
CA GLY A 85 -11.39 6.75 -9.96
C GLY A 85 -11.58 7.59 -8.69
N ILE A 86 -11.21 7.05 -7.54
CA ILE A 86 -11.11 7.74 -6.25
C ILE A 86 -9.63 7.89 -5.91
N TYR A 87 -9.16 9.14 -5.91
CA TYR A 87 -7.81 9.47 -5.47
C TYR A 87 -7.74 9.48 -3.94
N ILE A 88 -6.59 9.06 -3.40
CA ILE A 88 -6.40 8.95 -1.94
C ILE A 88 -6.45 10.29 -1.22
N LYS A 89 -6.02 11.38 -1.87
CA LYS A 89 -6.05 12.77 -1.41
C LYS A 89 -5.32 13.12 -0.10
N MET A 90 -5.27 12.25 0.91
CA MET A 90 -4.70 12.39 2.26
C MET A 90 -3.39 13.21 2.37
N ALA A 91 -3.48 14.54 2.23
CA ALA A 91 -2.34 15.44 2.02
C ALA A 91 -1.41 15.04 0.85
N ASP A 92 -1.93 14.28 -0.11
CA ASP A 92 -1.23 13.86 -1.32
C ASP A 92 -1.16 15.03 -2.29
N GLU A 93 0.06 15.42 -2.66
CA GLU A 93 0.28 16.42 -3.70
C GLU A 93 0.13 15.85 -5.12
N GLY A 94 -0.04 14.53 -5.25
CA GLY A 94 -0.39 13.83 -6.47
C GLY A 94 -1.89 13.52 -6.62
N ASP A 95 -2.20 12.82 -7.72
CA ASP A 95 -3.51 12.20 -7.96
C ASP A 95 -3.31 10.67 -8.06
N HIS A 96 -2.94 10.02 -6.94
CA HIS A 96 -2.70 8.57 -6.90
C HIS A 96 -4.00 7.78 -6.68
N ASP A 97 -4.21 6.77 -7.54
CA ASP A 97 -5.33 5.83 -7.48
C ASP A 97 -5.02 4.62 -6.60
N PHE A 98 -6.05 4.00 -6.05
CA PHE A 98 -5.93 2.71 -5.37
C PHE A 98 -5.77 1.55 -6.36
N SER A 99 -4.73 0.74 -6.15
CA SER A 99 -4.47 -0.48 -6.91
C SER A 99 -4.80 -1.74 -6.08
N PRO A 100 -5.27 -2.83 -6.71
CA PRO A 100 -5.47 -4.11 -6.04
C PRO A 100 -4.16 -4.61 -5.40
N PHE A 101 -4.24 -5.01 -4.14
CA PHE A 101 -3.10 -5.54 -3.39
C PHE A 101 -3.47 -6.86 -2.71
N TYR A 102 -2.58 -7.84 -2.78
CA TYR A 102 -2.69 -9.06 -2.00
C TYR A 102 -1.34 -9.75 -1.83
N ILE A 103 -1.22 -10.57 -0.78
CA ILE A 103 -0.14 -11.53 -0.54
C ILE A 103 -0.75 -12.84 -0.09
N VAL A 104 -0.65 -13.86 -0.94
CA VAL A 104 -1.23 -15.18 -0.68
C VAL A 104 -0.38 -15.92 0.37
N ALA A 105 -1.02 -16.41 1.43
CA ALA A 105 -0.35 -17.20 2.46
C ALA A 105 0.22 -18.51 1.89
N ASN A 106 1.33 -18.96 2.47
CA ASN A 106 1.89 -20.28 2.20
C ASN A 106 1.09 -21.36 2.94
N SER A 107 0.95 -22.52 2.31
CA SER A 107 0.14 -23.60 2.87
C SER A 107 0.81 -24.16 4.12
N GLY A 108 0.11 -24.08 5.25
CA GLY A 108 0.62 -24.49 6.55
C GLY A 108 1.37 -23.39 7.31
N SER A 109 1.43 -22.16 6.80
CA SER A 109 1.88 -21.01 7.61
C SER A 109 0.92 -20.76 8.77
N SER A 110 1.43 -20.16 9.84
CA SER A 110 0.59 -19.64 10.92
C SER A 110 -0.34 -18.56 10.40
N ILE A 111 -1.60 -18.59 10.85
CA ILE A 111 -2.59 -17.56 10.54
C ILE A 111 -2.41 -16.45 11.59
N PRO A 112 -2.07 -15.21 11.20
CA PRO A 112 -2.00 -14.09 12.12
C PRO A 112 -3.38 -13.79 12.72
N GLU A 113 -3.42 -13.38 13.99
CA GLU A 113 -4.67 -12.95 14.64
C GLU A 113 -5.00 -11.48 14.31
N GLU A 114 -3.98 -10.66 14.06
CA GLU A 114 -4.09 -9.24 13.75
C GLU A 114 -2.99 -8.80 12.77
N ILE A 115 -3.19 -7.64 12.14
CA ILE A 115 -2.19 -7.00 11.30
C ILE A 115 -1.36 -6.06 12.18
N THR A 116 -0.05 -6.31 12.25
CA THR A 116 0.90 -5.54 13.06
C THR A 116 2.00 -4.94 12.18
N GLU A 117 2.77 -3.99 12.72
CA GLU A 117 3.98 -3.49 12.07
C GLU A 117 4.93 -4.63 11.66
N ASP A 118 5.21 -5.59 12.55
CA ASP A 118 6.09 -6.72 12.26
C ASP A 118 5.57 -7.58 11.11
N LEU A 119 4.25 -7.80 11.06
CA LEU A 119 3.63 -8.52 9.94
C LEU A 119 3.82 -7.76 8.63
N ILE A 120 3.63 -6.44 8.62
CA ILE A 120 3.82 -5.61 7.42
C ILE A 120 5.28 -5.63 6.96
N ARG A 121 6.25 -5.46 7.87
CA ARG A 121 7.68 -5.54 7.51
C ARG A 121 8.05 -6.90 6.92
N SER A 122 7.54 -7.98 7.53
CA SER A 122 7.75 -9.34 7.05
C SER A 122 7.09 -9.58 5.69
N ALA A 123 5.87 -9.08 5.50
CA ALA A 123 5.12 -9.16 4.25
C ALA A 123 5.82 -8.44 3.08
N PHE A 124 6.53 -7.35 3.39
CA PHE A 124 7.38 -6.64 2.44
C PHE A 124 8.78 -7.26 2.27
N GLY A 125 9.08 -8.41 2.90
CA GLY A 125 10.38 -9.08 2.74
C GLY A 125 11.58 -8.22 3.20
N GLY A 126 11.34 -7.28 4.12
CA GLY A 126 12.35 -6.32 4.57
C GLY A 126 12.77 -5.32 3.48
N THR A 127 11.93 -5.04 2.48
CA THR A 127 12.18 -4.00 1.47
C THR A 127 11.70 -2.62 1.89
N ILE A 128 10.94 -2.49 2.98
CA ILE A 128 10.67 -1.18 3.60
C ILE A 128 11.94 -0.71 4.32
N HIS A 129 12.28 0.57 4.20
CA HIS A 129 13.43 1.16 4.89
C HIS A 129 13.37 0.86 6.39
N TYR A 130 14.51 0.48 6.98
CA TYR A 130 14.53 -0.07 8.34
C TYR A 130 14.18 0.97 9.42
N THR A 131 14.31 2.27 9.13
CA THR A 131 13.91 3.35 10.04
C THR A 131 12.46 3.81 9.85
N ALA A 132 11.81 3.46 8.73
CA ALA A 132 10.47 3.93 8.40
C ALA A 132 9.48 3.63 9.53
N ARG A 133 8.58 4.57 9.84
CA ARG A 133 7.50 4.36 10.81
C ARG A 133 6.35 3.66 10.12
N ILE A 134 5.89 2.55 10.68
CA ILE A 134 4.67 1.87 10.21
C ILE A 134 3.58 2.06 11.25
N THR A 135 2.48 2.70 10.86
CA THR A 135 1.32 2.90 11.72
C THR A 135 0.18 2.03 11.21
N VAL A 136 -0.44 1.26 12.10
CA VAL A 136 -1.60 0.40 11.79
C VAL A 136 -2.79 0.88 12.61
N GLU A 137 -3.87 1.26 11.92
CA GLU A 137 -5.07 1.83 12.53
C GLU A 137 -6.33 1.08 12.08
N PRO A 138 -7.36 0.97 12.94
CA PRO A 138 -8.65 0.42 12.52
C PRO A 138 -9.23 1.23 11.35
N LEU A 139 -9.76 0.54 10.33
CA LEU A 139 -10.29 1.19 9.14
C LEU A 139 -11.41 2.21 9.46
N ASP A 140 -12.27 1.91 10.43
CA ASP A 140 -13.35 2.83 10.87
C ASP A 140 -12.81 4.17 11.40
N GLY A 141 -11.61 4.17 12.00
CA GLY A 141 -10.94 5.39 12.46
C GLY A 141 -10.54 6.28 11.28
N ILE A 142 -10.05 5.67 10.20
CA ILE A 142 -9.69 6.39 8.97
C ILE A 142 -10.92 6.89 8.23
N VAL A 143 -12.00 6.12 8.16
CA VAL A 143 -13.26 6.62 7.58
C VAL A 143 -13.76 7.85 8.34
N SER A 144 -13.69 7.83 9.67
CA SER A 144 -14.07 9.00 10.50
C SER A 144 -13.17 10.21 10.19
N TRP A 145 -11.86 10.00 10.06
CA TRP A 145 -10.94 11.07 9.66
C TRP A 145 -11.27 11.63 8.27
N VAL A 146 -11.56 10.76 7.29
CA VAL A 146 -11.97 11.19 5.94
C VAL A 146 -13.25 12.02 5.98
N GLU A 147 -14.24 11.62 6.78
CA GLU A 147 -15.49 12.38 6.95
C GLU A 147 -15.23 13.79 7.52
N ASP A 148 -14.31 13.90 8.46
CA ASP A 148 -13.98 15.16 9.15
C ASP A 148 -13.02 16.07 8.37
N ASN A 149 -12.29 15.54 7.38
CA ASN A 149 -11.20 16.26 6.68
C ASN A 149 -11.36 16.27 5.15
N ALA A 150 -12.47 15.77 4.60
CA ALA A 150 -12.68 15.70 3.16
C ALA A 150 -12.58 17.09 2.47
N ASP A 151 -12.95 18.16 3.17
CA ASP A 151 -12.92 19.55 2.68
C ASP A 151 -11.53 20.20 2.72
N LEU A 152 -10.58 19.63 3.50
CA LEU A 152 -9.23 20.18 3.69
C LEU A 152 -8.24 19.80 2.58
N ASP A 153 -8.54 18.77 1.79
CA ASP A 153 -7.72 18.35 0.63
C ASP A 153 -7.99 19.18 -0.64
N TYR A 154 -8.79 20.24 -0.57
CA TYR A 154 -9.07 21.13 -1.70
C TYR A 154 -8.08 22.30 -1.73
N GLY A 155 -7.11 22.21 -2.64
CA GLY A 155 -6.33 23.38 -3.07
C GLY A 155 -7.25 24.49 -3.61
N GLU A 156 -6.89 25.74 -3.34
CA GLU A 156 -7.64 26.92 -3.81
C GLU A 156 -7.91 26.85 -5.31
N ASP A 157 -9.15 27.19 -5.67
CA ASP A 157 -9.79 27.34 -6.98
C ASP A 157 -8.84 27.69 -8.16
N ASP A 158 -8.11 26.70 -8.66
CA ASP A 158 -7.35 26.79 -9.90
C ASP A 158 -8.31 26.42 -11.05
N GLY A 159 -8.93 27.45 -11.64
CA GLY A 159 -10.10 27.42 -12.53
C GLY A 159 -10.01 26.58 -13.82
N ASP A 160 -9.04 25.66 -13.93
CA ASP A 160 -8.87 24.69 -15.02
C ASP A 160 -8.88 23.21 -14.54
N LYS A 161 -8.87 22.92 -13.22
CA LYS A 161 -9.03 21.54 -12.73
C LYS A 161 -10.51 21.22 -12.56
N VAL A 162 -11.11 20.62 -13.59
CA VAL A 162 -12.42 19.95 -13.47
C VAL A 162 -12.31 18.92 -12.35
N TYR A 163 -12.84 19.22 -11.15
CA TYR A 163 -12.85 18.32 -10.01
C TYR A 163 -13.49 16.98 -10.41
N ARG A 164 -12.65 15.97 -10.67
CA ARG A 164 -13.11 14.61 -11.06
C ARG A 164 -13.83 13.89 -9.91
N GLN A 165 -13.69 14.40 -8.68
CA GLN A 165 -14.18 13.79 -7.45
C GLN A 165 -14.70 14.89 -6.53
N SER A 166 -15.92 14.73 -6.00
CA SER A 166 -16.49 15.61 -4.97
C SER A 166 -16.27 15.02 -3.57
N GLU A 167 -16.33 15.84 -2.53
CA GLU A 167 -16.30 15.41 -1.11
C GLU A 167 -17.28 14.28 -0.86
N GLU A 168 -18.53 14.47 -1.30
CA GLU A 168 -19.58 13.47 -1.13
C GLU A 168 -19.23 12.14 -1.83
N ARG A 169 -18.62 12.20 -3.02
CA ARG A 169 -18.18 10.98 -3.73
C ARG A 169 -17.04 10.30 -2.98
N TYR A 170 -16.08 11.07 -2.47
CA TYR A 170 -14.93 10.56 -1.74
C TYR A 170 -15.33 9.87 -0.44
N VAL A 171 -16.10 10.57 0.40
CA VAL A 171 -16.59 10.04 1.68
C VAL A 171 -17.45 8.78 1.46
N LYS A 172 -18.36 8.81 0.48
CA LYS A 172 -19.20 7.64 0.16
C LYS A 172 -18.39 6.44 -0.29
N ALA A 173 -17.30 6.64 -1.03
CA ALA A 173 -16.43 5.55 -1.46
C ALA A 173 -15.74 4.89 -0.26
N TRP A 174 -15.18 5.68 0.66
CA TRP A 174 -14.58 5.16 1.90
C TRP A 174 -15.57 4.44 2.80
N GLN A 175 -16.77 4.99 2.98
CA GLN A 175 -17.84 4.32 3.71
C GLN A 175 -18.25 2.99 3.06
N ALA A 176 -18.35 2.96 1.72
CA ALA A 176 -18.67 1.75 0.98
C ALA A 176 -17.55 0.69 1.10
N LEU A 177 -16.29 1.12 1.05
CA LEU A 177 -15.13 0.26 1.22
C LEU A 177 -15.11 -0.38 2.61
N ALA A 178 -15.23 0.42 3.68
CA ALA A 178 -15.25 -0.08 5.05
C ALA A 178 -16.44 -1.02 5.30
N LYS A 179 -17.62 -0.67 4.77
CA LYS A 179 -18.77 -1.56 4.81
C LYS A 179 -18.49 -2.90 4.11
N TRP A 180 -17.90 -2.88 2.93
CA TRP A 180 -17.56 -4.11 2.20
C TRP A 180 -16.57 -4.98 2.97
N PHE A 181 -15.51 -4.40 3.54
CA PHE A 181 -14.56 -5.14 4.39
C PHE A 181 -15.25 -5.78 5.60
N ASN A 182 -16.14 -5.03 6.26
CA ASN A 182 -16.86 -5.51 7.46
C ASN A 182 -17.95 -6.55 7.15
N GLU A 183 -18.54 -6.54 5.96
CA GLU A 183 -19.60 -7.46 5.55
C GLU A 183 -19.09 -8.69 4.78
N THR A 184 -17.82 -8.71 4.37
CA THR A 184 -17.21 -9.83 3.62
C THR A 184 -16.76 -10.95 4.58
N PRO A 185 -17.42 -12.12 4.58
CA PRO A 185 -17.19 -13.16 5.59
C PRO A 185 -15.82 -13.87 5.47
N GLU A 186 -15.16 -13.73 4.31
CA GLU A 186 -13.81 -14.26 4.11
C GLU A 186 -12.70 -13.39 4.75
N LEU A 187 -13.03 -12.18 5.20
CA LEU A 187 -12.09 -11.18 5.71
C LEU A 187 -12.28 -10.91 7.20
N GLN A 188 -11.18 -10.55 7.85
CA GLN A 188 -11.16 -10.16 9.26
C GLN A 188 -10.13 -9.05 9.51
N ALA A 189 -10.35 -8.29 10.59
CA ALA A 189 -9.45 -7.24 11.07
C ALA A 189 -9.06 -6.22 9.98
N PRO A 190 -10.03 -5.50 9.38
CA PRO A 190 -9.71 -4.47 8.41
C PRO A 190 -8.99 -3.29 9.07
N VAL A 191 -7.85 -2.91 8.49
CA VAL A 191 -6.98 -1.84 8.96
C VAL A 191 -6.57 -0.93 7.81
N PHE A 192 -6.17 0.27 8.17
CA PHE A 192 -5.37 1.13 7.34
C PHE A 192 -3.92 1.10 7.83
N VAL A 193 -2.98 1.10 6.89
CA VAL A 193 -1.54 1.09 7.17
C VAL A 193 -0.89 2.28 6.48
N SER A 194 -0.21 3.11 7.27
CA SER A 194 0.65 4.18 6.78
C SER A 194 2.11 3.79 6.98
N VAL A 195 2.93 3.97 5.95
CA VAL A 195 4.39 3.82 6.03
C VAL A 195 4.99 5.19 5.78
N ASP A 196 5.58 5.79 6.80
CA ASP A 196 6.06 7.17 6.82
C ASP A 196 7.53 7.24 7.22
N GLU A 197 8.13 8.42 7.10
CA GLU A 197 9.41 8.73 7.72
C GLU A 197 9.36 8.63 9.24
N ARG A 198 10.55 8.41 9.81
CA ARG A 198 10.73 8.57 11.25
C ARG A 198 10.81 10.06 11.57
N GLY A 199 9.88 10.57 12.37
CA GLY A 199 9.81 11.98 12.76
C GLY A 199 10.90 12.49 13.73
N ASP A 200 12.10 11.92 13.72
CA ASP A 200 13.26 12.46 14.43
C ASP A 200 14.22 13.06 13.38
N ASP A 201 14.18 14.38 13.20
CA ASP A 201 14.88 15.22 12.21
C ASP A 201 16.43 15.08 12.13
N ASP A 202 17.03 14.19 12.93
CA ASP A 202 18.49 14.08 13.08
C ASP A 202 19.11 12.93 12.24
N ASP A 203 18.31 12.10 11.57
CA ASP A 203 18.79 11.04 10.68
C ASP A 203 18.55 11.43 9.21
N GLU A 204 19.47 12.21 8.64
CA GLU A 204 19.47 12.65 7.23
C GLU A 204 19.53 11.48 6.21
N SER A 205 19.56 10.22 6.66
CA SER A 205 19.63 9.04 5.79
C SER A 205 18.32 8.65 5.13
N MET A 206 17.17 9.13 5.64
CA MET A 206 15.85 8.84 5.07
C MET A 206 15.10 10.13 4.79
N VAL A 207 15.05 10.50 3.52
CA VAL A 207 14.23 11.59 3.01
C VAL A 207 13.51 11.06 1.78
N GLY A 208 12.45 10.27 2.01
CA GLY A 208 11.53 9.85 0.98
C GLY A 208 10.49 10.93 0.73
N SER A 209 10.00 11.03 -0.50
CA SER A 209 8.89 11.96 -0.82
C SER A 209 7.59 11.25 -1.10
N VAL A 210 7.61 9.91 -1.18
CA VAL A 210 6.45 9.09 -1.58
C VAL A 210 6.25 7.95 -0.58
N PHE A 211 5.06 7.87 0.01
CA PHE A 211 4.77 7.08 1.20
C PHE A 211 3.62 6.11 0.97
N PRO A 212 3.82 4.79 1.16
CA PRO A 212 2.76 3.80 1.05
C PRO A 212 1.58 4.07 1.97
N ARG A 213 0.38 3.83 1.43
CA ARG A 213 -0.90 3.75 2.14
C ARG A 213 -1.59 2.46 1.72
N LEU A 214 -1.97 1.64 2.69
CA LEU A 214 -2.65 0.38 2.42
C LEU A 214 -3.97 0.30 3.18
N VAL A 215 -4.98 -0.27 2.55
CA VAL A 215 -6.20 -0.74 3.23
C VAL A 215 -6.15 -2.25 3.17
N LEU A 216 -6.05 -2.93 4.31
CA LEU A 216 -5.79 -4.37 4.35
C LEU A 216 -6.75 -5.08 5.29
N ALA A 217 -7.01 -6.35 5.00
CA ALA A 217 -7.59 -7.32 5.93
C ALA A 217 -6.88 -8.67 5.77
N LEU A 218 -7.06 -9.53 6.76
CA LEU A 218 -6.61 -10.92 6.71
C LEU A 218 -7.73 -11.79 6.14
N THR A 219 -7.37 -12.75 5.28
CA THR A 219 -8.28 -13.85 4.99
C THR A 219 -8.28 -14.85 6.14
N ASN A 220 -9.29 -15.73 6.16
CA ASN A 220 -9.35 -16.85 7.11
C ASN A 220 -8.13 -17.81 7.04
N ASN A 221 -7.33 -17.78 5.96
CA ASN A 221 -6.11 -18.57 5.82
C ASN A 221 -4.83 -17.74 6.05
N GLY A 222 -4.96 -16.48 6.46
CA GLY A 222 -3.83 -15.61 6.81
C GLY A 222 -3.18 -14.88 5.64
N SER A 223 -3.83 -14.82 4.48
CA SER A 223 -3.38 -13.97 3.36
C SER A 223 -3.70 -12.51 3.66
N LEU A 224 -2.85 -11.59 3.18
CA LEU A 224 -3.15 -10.16 3.21
C LEU A 224 -3.88 -9.77 1.93
N VAL A 225 -4.98 -9.02 2.03
CA VAL A 225 -5.79 -8.61 0.88
C VAL A 225 -6.31 -7.20 1.08
N GLY A 226 -6.30 -6.41 0.01
CA GLY A 226 -6.97 -5.11 -0.03
C GLY A 226 -6.39 -4.23 -1.12
N LEU A 227 -5.94 -3.04 -0.74
CA LEU A 227 -5.52 -1.97 -1.64
C LEU A 227 -4.16 -1.41 -1.27
N PHE A 228 -3.44 -0.93 -2.30
CA PHE A 228 -2.24 -0.13 -2.19
C PHE A 228 -2.46 1.22 -2.90
N SER A 229 -2.02 2.29 -2.27
CA SER A 229 -1.79 3.60 -2.89
C SER A 229 -0.50 4.18 -2.29
N CYS A 230 -0.08 5.33 -2.77
CA CYS A 230 0.92 6.16 -2.12
C CYS A 230 0.40 7.58 -1.94
N VAL A 231 1.10 8.36 -1.12
CA VAL A 231 0.94 9.81 -1.03
C VAL A 231 2.30 10.47 -1.22
N VAL A 232 2.32 11.64 -1.84
CA VAL A 232 3.50 12.47 -1.98
C VAL A 232 3.45 13.58 -0.94
N HIS A 233 4.52 13.73 -0.16
CA HIS A 233 4.75 14.91 0.67
C HIS A 233 5.98 15.66 0.10
N THR A 234 5.89 16.98 -0.09
CA THR A 234 7.04 17.84 -0.43
C THR A 234 7.33 18.90 0.62
#